data_AF-A0A7X3RM58-F1
#
_entry.id   AF-A0A7X3RM58-F1
#
_cell.length_a   1.000
_cell.length_b   1.000
_cell.length_c   1.000
_cell.angle_alpha   90.00
_cell.angle_beta   90.00
_cell.angle_gamma   90.00
#
_symmetry.space_group_name_H-M   'P 1'
#
loop_
_entity.id
_entity.type
_entity.pdbx_description
1 polymer ?
#
loop_
_entity_poly.entity_id
_entity_poly.type
_entity_poly.pdbx_seq_one_letter_code
_entity_poly.pdbx_strand_id
1 'polypeptide(L)'
;MSEYFNTVKSYLQDLNLAVDEEDTAEELVVVSDEDRGVNHLIVDCEDPILIIEQAIMPVPNAPGDLYKRLLEMNRTLVHGAFALDDETGTVLFRDTLRLDTLDRSELEGSITALELALADNAAELLEYSHQ
;
A
#
# COMPACT_ATOMS: atom_id res chain seq x y z
N MET A 1 1.43 22.34 0.84
CA MET A 1 2.68 21.65 0.52
C MET A 1 3.68 21.81 1.63
N SER A 2 3.61 20.88 2.58
CA SER A 2 4.52 20.72 3.69
C SER A 2 5.94 20.37 3.21
N GLU A 3 6.93 20.58 4.07
CA GLU A 3 8.29 20.07 3.85
C GLU A 3 8.31 18.53 3.79
N TYR A 4 7.38 17.89 4.52
CA TYR A 4 7.21 16.44 4.52
C TYR A 4 6.79 15.89 3.16
N PHE A 5 5.78 16.48 2.51
CA PHE A 5 5.35 16.04 1.18
C PHE A 5 6.47 16.11 0.14
N ASN A 6 7.25 17.21 0.14
CA ASN A 6 8.41 17.33 -0.75
C ASN A 6 9.49 16.27 -0.47
N THR A 7 9.71 15.94 0.80
CA THR A 7 10.67 14.92 1.23
C THR A 7 10.23 13.53 0.77
N VAL A 8 8.95 13.18 0.99
CA VAL A 8 8.36 11.92 0.53
C VAL A 8 8.47 11.79 -0.99
N LYS A 9 8.15 12.84 -1.75
CA LYS A 9 8.32 12.84 -3.21
C LYS A 9 9.76 12.60 -3.65
N SER A 10 10.74 13.19 -2.95
CA SER A 10 12.16 12.93 -3.21
C SER A 10 12.50 11.45 -2.99
N TYR A 11 11.96 10.82 -1.95
CA TYR A 11 12.17 9.41 -1.69
C TYR A 11 11.55 8.52 -2.77
N LEU A 12 10.32 8.80 -3.20
CA LEU A 12 9.66 8.06 -4.28
C LEU A 12 10.45 8.17 -5.61
N GLN A 13 11.00 9.35 -5.90
CA GLN A 13 11.87 9.56 -7.07
C GLN A 13 13.18 8.78 -6.96
N ASP A 14 13.84 8.80 -5.79
CA ASP A 14 15.08 8.04 -5.55
C ASP A 14 14.85 6.52 -5.68
N LEU A 15 13.64 6.05 -5.36
CA LEU A 15 13.20 4.66 -5.51
C LEU A 15 12.77 4.31 -6.95
N ASN A 16 12.85 5.26 -7.89
CA ASN A 16 12.48 5.13 -9.31
C ASN A 16 11.01 4.70 -9.54
N LEU A 17 10.11 5.07 -8.64
CA LEU A 17 8.68 4.84 -8.84
C LEU A 17 8.13 5.87 -9.83
N ALA A 18 7.33 5.42 -10.79
CA ALA A 18 6.66 6.32 -11.72
C ALA A 18 5.53 7.06 -10.99
N VAL A 19 5.46 8.37 -11.13
CA VAL A 19 4.33 9.16 -10.61
C VAL A 19 3.21 9.14 -11.66
N ASP A 20 2.07 8.56 -11.29
CA ASP A 20 0.88 8.47 -12.14
C ASP A 20 0.01 9.72 -11.99
N GLU A 21 -0.22 10.12 -10.73
CA GLU A 21 -1.06 11.26 -10.36
C GLU A 21 -0.49 11.97 -9.13
N GLU A 22 -0.75 13.27 -9.03
CA GLU A 22 -0.33 14.09 -7.90
C GLU A 22 -1.42 15.12 -7.58
N ASP A 23 -1.88 15.13 -6.32
CA ASP A 23 -2.71 16.19 -5.76
C ASP A 23 -1.95 16.97 -4.69
N THR A 24 -1.43 18.12 -5.09
CA THR A 24 -0.67 19.00 -4.19
C THR A 24 -1.52 19.71 -3.12
N ALA A 25 -2.83 19.79 -3.32
CA ALA A 25 -3.74 20.43 -2.38
C ALA A 25 -4.03 19.51 -1.20
N GLU A 26 -4.21 18.22 -1.49
CA GLU A 26 -4.43 17.16 -0.50
C GLU A 26 -3.12 16.48 -0.06
N GLU A 27 -1.95 16.88 -0.58
CA GLU A 27 -0.64 16.29 -0.27
C GLU A 27 -0.57 14.78 -0.53
N LEU A 28 -1.16 14.37 -1.66
CA LEU A 28 -1.27 12.99 -2.11
C LEU A 28 -0.52 12.77 -3.42
N VAL A 29 0.12 11.62 -3.56
CA VAL A 29 0.75 11.18 -4.81
C VAL A 29 0.43 9.71 -5.06
N VAL A 30 0.11 9.37 -6.31
CA VAL A 30 -0.10 8.00 -6.76
C VAL A 30 1.10 7.57 -7.58
N VAL A 31 1.67 6.42 -7.24
CA VAL A 31 2.85 5.89 -7.92
C VAL A 31 2.68 4.43 -8.34
N SER A 32 3.40 4.03 -9.38
CA SER A 32 3.44 2.66 -9.87
C SER A 32 4.85 2.21 -10.23
N ASP A 33 5.04 0.88 -10.15
CA ASP A 33 6.16 0.11 -10.67
C ASP A 33 5.64 -1.31 -10.96
N GLU A 34 5.16 -1.49 -12.21
CA GLU A 34 4.51 -2.74 -12.63
C GLU A 34 5.44 -3.95 -12.50
N ASP A 35 6.75 -3.77 -12.73
CA ASP A 35 7.75 -4.84 -12.63
C ASP A 35 7.87 -5.38 -11.19
N ARG A 36 7.55 -4.55 -10.19
CA ARG A 36 7.53 -4.90 -8.77
C ARG A 36 6.14 -5.27 -8.25
N GLY A 37 5.09 -5.12 -9.06
CA GLY A 37 3.70 -5.34 -8.63
C GLY A 37 3.11 -4.19 -7.80
N VAL A 38 3.78 -3.03 -7.80
CA VAL A 38 3.29 -1.79 -7.22
C VAL A 38 2.41 -1.12 -8.28
N ASN A 39 1.11 -1.07 -8.05
CA ASN A 39 0.12 -0.61 -9.03
C ASN A 39 -0.82 0.39 -8.37
N HIS A 40 -0.76 1.66 -8.78
CA HIS A 40 -1.56 2.75 -8.23
C HIS A 40 -1.46 2.81 -6.69
N LEU A 41 -0.23 2.77 -6.18
CA LEU A 41 0.06 2.93 -4.76
C LEU A 41 -0.20 4.39 -4.37
N ILE A 42 -1.19 4.59 -3.51
CA ILE A 42 -1.51 5.88 -2.91
C ILE A 42 -0.51 6.14 -1.79
N VAL A 43 0.13 7.30 -1.83
CA VAL A 43 1.04 7.80 -0.80
C VAL A 43 0.52 9.16 -0.37
N ASP A 44 -0.08 9.20 0.81
CA ASP A 44 -0.90 10.31 1.30
C ASP A 44 -0.32 10.89 2.60
N CYS A 45 0.09 12.16 2.55
CA CYS A 45 0.73 12.87 3.65
C CYS A 45 -0.29 13.58 4.55
N GLU A 46 -0.80 12.85 5.54
CA GLU A 46 -1.75 13.34 6.54
C GLU A 46 -1.03 13.68 7.86
N ASP A 47 -0.49 14.90 8.01
CA ASP A 47 0.30 15.33 9.19
C ASP A 47 -0.38 14.91 10.53
N PRO A 48 0.27 14.05 11.37
CA PRO A 48 1.70 13.71 11.42
C PRO A 48 2.11 12.35 10.83
N ILE A 49 1.30 11.75 9.98
CA ILE A 49 1.50 10.40 9.43
C ILE A 49 1.56 10.39 7.90
N LEU A 50 2.23 9.37 7.37
CA LEU A 50 2.18 9.00 5.96
C LEU A 50 1.32 7.74 5.86
N ILE A 51 0.29 7.78 5.03
CA ILE A 51 -0.52 6.61 4.69
C ILE A 51 -0.05 6.07 3.35
N ILE A 52 0.23 4.77 3.31
CA ILE A 52 0.60 4.07 2.09
C ILE A 52 -0.47 3.02 1.83
N GLU A 53 -1.14 3.08 0.69
CA GLU A 53 -2.29 2.23 0.42
C GLU A 53 -2.34 1.73 -1.03
N GLN A 54 -2.61 0.45 -1.22
CA GLN A 54 -2.84 -0.13 -2.55
C GLN A 54 -4.03 -1.08 -2.51
N ALA A 55 -4.99 -0.86 -3.39
CA ALA A 55 -6.08 -1.80 -3.63
C ALA A 55 -5.53 -3.12 -4.20
N ILE A 56 -5.94 -4.26 -3.62
CA ILE A 56 -5.47 -5.58 -4.03
C ILE A 56 -6.54 -6.33 -4.80
N MET A 57 -7.73 -6.46 -4.22
CA MET A 57 -8.86 -7.16 -4.85
C MET A 57 -10.20 -6.74 -4.23
N PRO A 58 -11.32 -6.81 -4.97
CA PRO A 58 -12.64 -6.70 -4.36
C PRO A 58 -12.90 -7.87 -3.41
N VAL A 59 -13.69 -7.63 -2.37
CA VAL A 59 -14.22 -8.70 -1.52
C VAL A 59 -15.20 -9.54 -2.33
N PRO A 60 -15.01 -10.87 -2.40
CA PRO A 60 -15.95 -11.74 -3.11
C PRO A 60 -17.30 -11.81 -2.38
N ASN A 61 -18.37 -12.13 -3.11
CA ASN A 61 -19.72 -12.22 -2.55
C ASN A 61 -19.83 -13.29 -1.44
N ALA A 62 -19.01 -14.34 -1.53
CA ALA A 62 -18.93 -15.43 -0.56
C ALA A 62 -17.49 -15.51 0.00
N PRO A 63 -17.13 -14.67 0.99
CA PRO A 63 -15.73 -14.56 1.44
C PRO A 63 -15.20 -15.77 2.20
N GLY A 64 -16.04 -16.74 2.58
CA GLY A 64 -15.57 -17.99 3.20
C GLY A 64 -14.65 -17.73 4.40
N ASP A 65 -13.40 -18.20 4.31
CA ASP A 65 -12.35 -18.01 5.31
C ASP A 65 -11.35 -16.89 4.98
N LEU A 66 -11.60 -16.08 3.94
CA LEU A 66 -10.72 -14.99 3.48
C LEU A 66 -10.23 -14.13 4.63
N TYR A 67 -11.12 -13.59 5.46
CA TYR A 67 -10.73 -12.68 6.54
C TYR A 67 -9.81 -13.34 7.58
N LYS A 68 -10.02 -14.63 7.86
CA LYS A 68 -9.12 -15.38 8.73
C LYS A 68 -7.75 -15.53 8.06
N ARG A 69 -7.71 -15.86 6.76
CA ARG A 69 -6.45 -15.98 6.01
C ARG A 69 -5.71 -14.67 5.91
N LEU A 70 -6.38 -13.54 5.67
CA LEU A 70 -5.76 -12.21 5.69
C LEU A 70 -5.11 -11.91 7.05
N LEU A 71 -5.77 -12.24 8.17
CA LEU A 71 -5.19 -12.09 9.51
C LEU A 71 -3.97 -13.00 9.73
N GLU A 72 -3.98 -14.21 9.16
CA GLU A 72 -2.83 -15.13 9.22
C GLU A 72 -1.68 -14.65 8.34
N MET A 73 -1.94 -14.08 7.16
CA MET A 73 -0.94 -13.44 6.29
C MET A 73 -0.31 -12.21 6.97
N ASN A 74 -1.13 -11.41 7.65
CA ASN A 74 -0.67 -10.25 8.43
C ASN A 74 0.34 -10.62 9.52
N ARG A 75 0.34 -11.88 9.99
CA ARG A 75 1.34 -12.31 10.98
C ARG A 75 2.76 -12.39 10.41
N THR A 76 2.90 -12.63 9.11
CA THR A 76 4.20 -12.81 8.43
C THR A 76 4.65 -11.58 7.64
N LEU A 77 3.75 -10.61 7.42
CA LEU A 77 4.09 -9.31 6.84
C LEU A 77 5.15 -8.58 7.67
N VAL A 78 6.14 -8.00 6.97
CA VAL A 78 7.23 -7.25 7.61
C VAL A 78 6.78 -5.83 7.98
N HIS A 79 6.01 -5.20 7.09
CA HIS A 79 5.41 -3.87 7.24
C HIS A 79 3.97 -3.90 6.73
N GLY A 80 3.18 -2.94 7.21
CA GLY A 80 1.77 -2.83 6.86
C GLY A 80 0.92 -4.05 7.21
N ALA A 81 -0.27 -4.08 6.64
CA ALA A 81 -1.25 -5.14 6.79
C ALA A 81 -2.23 -5.13 5.62
N PHE A 82 -2.83 -6.29 5.34
CA PHE A 82 -4.09 -6.34 4.62
C PHE A 82 -5.21 -5.79 5.50
N ALA A 83 -6.00 -4.87 4.94
CA ALA A 83 -7.17 -4.27 5.55
C ALA A 83 -8.37 -4.30 4.58
N LEU A 84 -9.53 -3.96 5.11
CA LEU A 84 -10.79 -3.89 4.38
C LEU A 84 -11.24 -2.44 4.34
N ASP A 85 -11.56 -1.96 3.14
CA ASP A 85 -12.40 -0.80 2.93
C ASP A 85 -13.87 -1.27 2.82
N ASP A 86 -14.67 -0.97 3.85
CA ASP A 86 -16.08 -1.33 3.93
C ASP A 86 -16.96 -0.47 3.00
N GLU A 87 -16.51 0.73 2.63
CA GLU A 87 -17.26 1.62 1.75
C GLU A 87 -17.20 1.15 0.29
N THR A 88 -16.01 0.73 -0.16
CA THR A 88 -15.81 0.23 -1.52
C THR A 88 -15.92 -1.29 -1.64
N GLY A 89 -15.86 -2.02 -0.52
CA GLY A 89 -15.83 -3.49 -0.52
C GLY A 89 -14.50 -4.03 -1.06
N THR A 90 -13.37 -3.41 -0.70
CA THR A 90 -12.05 -3.71 -1.27
C THR A 90 -11.08 -4.20 -0.21
N VAL A 91 -10.37 -5.30 -0.48
CA VAL A 91 -9.18 -5.68 0.26
C VAL A 91 -8.01 -4.86 -0.27
N LEU A 92 -7.30 -4.22 0.64
CA LEU A 92 -6.17 -3.35 0.35
C LEU A 92 -4.98 -3.69 1.24
N PHE A 93 -3.78 -3.39 0.76
CA PHE A 93 -2.61 -3.28 1.61
C PHE A 93 -2.55 -1.86 2.16
N ARG A 94 -2.26 -1.71 3.45
CA ARG A 94 -2.08 -0.42 4.09
C ARG A 94 -0.90 -0.45 5.05
N ASP A 95 -0.10 0.61 5.03
CA ASP A 95 0.85 0.93 6.09
C ASP A 95 0.71 2.38 6.55
N THR A 96 1.19 2.66 7.75
CA THR A 96 1.14 4.02 8.32
C THR A 96 2.46 4.33 9.03
N LEU A 97 3.19 5.30 8.49
CA LEU A 97 4.49 5.73 8.99
C LEU A 97 4.39 7.10 9.63
N ARG A 98 5.36 7.47 10.45
CA ARG A 98 5.40 8.77 11.13
C ARG A 98 6.27 9.74 10.33
N LEU A 99 5.73 10.89 9.93
CA LEU A 99 6.43 11.83 9.04
C LEU A 99 7.65 12.49 9.70
N ASP A 100 7.59 12.79 11.00
CA ASP A 100 8.67 13.51 11.71
C ASP A 100 9.98 12.71 11.83
N THR A 101 9.92 11.38 11.74
CA THR A 101 11.07 10.47 11.78
C THR A 101 11.30 9.72 10.47
N LEU A 102 10.44 9.94 9.47
CA LEU A 102 10.46 9.16 8.23
C LEU A 102 11.81 9.31 7.52
N ASP A 103 12.42 8.18 7.19
CA ASP A 103 13.53 8.13 6.25
C ASP A 103 13.18 7.30 5.01
N ARG A 104 14.04 7.39 3.98
CA ARG A 104 13.83 6.67 2.71
C ARG A 104 13.72 5.15 2.92
N SER A 105 14.49 4.59 3.85
CA SER A 105 14.55 3.15 4.08
C SER A 105 13.28 2.62 4.72
N GLU A 106 12.61 3.42 5.56
CA GLU A 106 11.29 3.06 6.12
C GLU A 106 10.22 2.99 5.02
N LEU A 107 10.17 3.99 4.13
CA LEU A 107 9.25 3.98 2.98
C LEU A 107 9.56 2.82 2.02
N GLU A 108 10.84 2.61 1.69
CA GLU A 108 11.31 1.49 0.87
C GLU A 108 10.93 0.14 1.50
N GLY A 109 11.02 0.03 2.83
CA GLY A 109 10.63 -1.16 3.60
C GLY A 109 9.15 -1.49 3.48
N SER A 110 8.27 -0.49 3.57
CA SER A 110 6.82 -0.68 3.37
C SER A 110 6.48 -1.12 1.95
N ILE A 111 7.10 -0.51 0.94
CA ILE A 111 6.89 -0.87 -0.47
C ILE A 111 7.40 -2.30 -0.73
N THR A 112 8.61 -2.63 -0.25
CA THR A 112 9.16 -3.98 -0.38
C THR A 112 8.28 -5.03 0.32
N ALA A 113 7.68 -4.69 1.47
CA ALA A 113 6.76 -5.59 2.16
C ALA A 113 5.51 -5.88 1.33
N LEU A 114 4.94 -4.86 0.66
CA LEU A 114 3.86 -5.05 -0.30
C LEU A 114 4.27 -5.98 -1.45
N GLU A 115 5.44 -5.74 -2.07
CA GLU A 115 5.94 -6.58 -3.17
C GLU A 115 6.04 -8.05 -2.77
N LEU A 116 6.66 -8.32 -1.61
CA LEU A 116 6.80 -9.68 -1.08
C LEU A 116 5.45 -10.29 -0.75
N ALA A 117 4.53 -9.52 -0.17
CA ALA A 117 3.19 -10.00 0.14
C ALA A 117 2.44 -10.44 -1.12
N LEU A 118 2.54 -9.67 -2.21
CA LEU A 118 1.94 -10.03 -3.48
C LEU A 118 2.66 -11.21 -4.13
N ALA A 119 3.99 -11.24 -4.13
CA ALA A 119 4.73 -12.36 -4.68
C ALA A 119 4.39 -13.69 -3.98
N ASP A 120 4.25 -13.67 -2.65
CA ASP A 120 4.00 -14.87 -1.86
C ASP A 120 2.52 -15.30 -1.86
N ASN A 121 1.57 -14.36 -1.97
CA ASN A 121 0.15 -14.62 -1.74
C ASN A 121 -0.77 -14.36 -2.95
N ALA A 122 -0.27 -13.79 -4.07
CA ALA A 122 -1.13 -13.40 -5.21
C ALA A 122 -1.96 -14.57 -5.76
N ALA A 123 -1.39 -15.77 -5.86
CA ALA A 123 -2.13 -16.94 -6.33
C ALA A 123 -3.32 -17.29 -5.41
N GLU A 124 -3.10 -17.30 -4.09
CA GLU A 124 -4.15 -17.55 -3.08
C GLU A 124 -5.22 -16.44 -3.10
N LEU A 125 -4.80 -15.17 -3.19
CA LEU A 125 -5.72 -14.02 -3.27
C LEU A 125 -6.57 -14.06 -4.56
N LEU A 126 -5.99 -14.45 -5.69
CA LEU A 126 -6.73 -14.61 -6.94
C LEU A 126 -7.81 -15.70 -6.85
N GLU A 127 -7.55 -16.81 -6.14
CA GLU A 127 -8.55 -17.86 -5.92
C GLU A 127 -9.79 -17.35 -5.16
N TYR A 128 -9.61 -16.39 -4.25
CA TYR A 128 -10.73 -15.73 -3.58
C TYR A 128 -11.48 -14.78 -4.53
N SER A 129 -10.78 -14.08 -5.42
CA SER A 129 -11.40 -13.11 -6.34
C SER A 129 -12.35 -13.73 -7.37
N HIS A 130 -12.23 -15.04 -7.62
CA HIS A 130 -13.06 -15.78 -8.58
C HIS A 130 -14.32 -16.42 -7.97
N GLN A 131 -14.57 -16.24 -6.66
CA GLN A 131 -15.73 -16.80 -5.93
C GLN A 131 -16.89 -15.80 -5.85
#